data_AF-A2EIK3-F1
#
_entry.id   AF-A2EIK3-F1
#
_cell.length_a   1.000
_cell.length_b   1.000
_cell.length_c   1.000
_cell.angle_alpha   90.00
_cell.angle_beta   90.00
_cell.angle_gamma   90.00
#
_symmetry.space_group_name_H-M   'P 1'
#
loop_
_entity.id
_entity.type
_entity.pdbx_description
1 polymer ?
#
loop_
_entity_poly.entity_id
_entity_poly.type
_entity_poly.pdbx_seq_one_letter_code
_entity_poly.pdbx_strand_id
1 'polypeptide(L)'
;MFGQTSQPLILNNFEDSDLLFIIIRIACFIVLVATYPIVGLTLLTNWSTLIYKTEEHLELPWTKRGVLYILENGLPLLLGIFLPNVRPALSIGGAFGGGITNFFLPPLMYIFVYQKTKKDVMFWVMAFFSGLGLVFAGISTYESVIDAINAFKSQSI
;
A
#
# COMPACT_ATOMS: atom_id res chain seq x y z
N MET A 1 0.05 3.72 -28.58
CA MET A 1 0.92 3.13 -27.54
C MET A 1 0.50 3.46 -26.12
N PHE A 2 -0.23 4.54 -25.87
CA PHE A 2 -1.05 4.71 -24.65
C PHE A 2 -2.35 5.43 -25.07
N GLY A 3 -3.51 4.90 -24.67
CA GLY A 3 -4.83 5.36 -25.10
C GLY A 3 -5.91 4.75 -24.22
N GLN A 4 -7.17 5.13 -24.42
CA GLN A 4 -8.29 4.71 -23.56
C GLN A 4 -8.49 3.18 -23.47
N THR A 5 -7.91 2.41 -24.39
CA THR A 5 -7.96 0.94 -24.44
C THR A 5 -6.77 0.25 -23.77
N SER A 6 -5.78 0.98 -23.25
CA SER A 6 -4.62 0.35 -22.61
C SER A 6 -4.98 -0.23 -21.24
N GLN A 7 -4.69 -1.51 -21.05
CA GLN A 7 -4.79 -2.21 -19.79
C GLN A 7 -3.83 -1.60 -18.76
N PRO A 8 -4.23 -1.49 -17.49
CA PRO A 8 -3.41 -0.91 -16.42
C PRO A 8 -2.16 -1.75 -16.10
N LEU A 9 -2.14 -3.05 -16.44
CA LEU A 9 -0.87 -3.79 -16.49
C LEU A 9 -0.25 -3.58 -17.86
N ILE A 10 0.90 -2.92 -17.89
CA ILE A 10 1.65 -2.71 -19.13
C ILE A 10 1.92 -4.05 -19.83
N LEU A 11 2.23 -5.11 -19.07
CA LEU A 11 2.50 -6.45 -19.60
C LEU A 11 1.29 -7.14 -20.25
N ASN A 12 0.06 -6.72 -19.93
CA ASN A 12 -1.17 -7.27 -20.54
C ASN A 12 -1.56 -6.55 -21.84
N ASN A 13 -0.87 -5.46 -22.20
CA ASN A 13 -1.08 -4.78 -23.49
C ASN A 13 -0.30 -5.44 -24.63
N PHE A 14 0.51 -6.46 -24.33
CA PHE A 14 1.31 -7.19 -25.28
C PHE A 14 0.79 -8.61 -25.40
N GLU A 15 0.89 -9.18 -26.60
CA GLU A 15 0.44 -10.54 -26.89
C GLU A 15 1.19 -11.56 -26.04
N ASP A 16 0.47 -12.62 -25.62
CA ASP A 16 1.04 -13.69 -24.80
C ASP A 16 2.09 -14.53 -25.55
N SER A 17 2.13 -14.45 -26.88
CA SER A 17 3.09 -15.13 -27.75
C SER A 17 4.41 -14.38 -27.94
N ASP A 18 4.54 -13.14 -27.46
CA ASP A 18 5.77 -12.37 -27.61
C ASP A 18 6.85 -12.88 -26.64
N LEU A 19 7.90 -13.51 -27.19
CA LEU A 19 9.02 -14.08 -26.45
C LEU A 19 9.68 -13.07 -25.50
N LEU A 20 9.79 -11.80 -25.91
CA LEU A 20 10.40 -10.76 -25.08
C LEU A 20 9.54 -10.49 -23.83
N PHE A 21 8.22 -10.39 -24.00
CA PHE A 21 7.31 -10.14 -22.88
C PHE A 21 7.11 -11.36 -21.99
N ILE A 22 7.25 -12.58 -22.51
CA ILE A 22 7.30 -13.79 -21.69
C ILE A 22 8.50 -13.74 -20.73
N ILE A 23 9.70 -13.39 -21.23
CA ILE A 23 10.90 -13.28 -20.39
C ILE A 23 10.70 -12.22 -19.30
N ILE A 24 10.14 -11.06 -19.65
CA ILE A 24 9.87 -9.99 -18.68
C ILE A 24 8.87 -10.44 -17.61
N ARG A 25 7.79 -11.14 -18.01
CA ARG A 25 6.80 -11.68 -17.07
C ARG A 25 7.43 -12.68 -16.10
N ILE A 26 8.32 -13.56 -16.57
CA ILE A 26 9.07 -14.50 -15.71
C ILE A 26 9.97 -13.74 -14.73
N ALA A 27 10.70 -12.74 -15.20
CA ALA A 27 11.56 -11.93 -14.33
C ALA A 27 10.75 -11.20 -13.25
N CYS A 28 9.63 -10.57 -13.62
CA CYS A 28 8.70 -9.95 -12.66
C CYS A 28 8.16 -10.96 -11.65
N PHE A 29 7.81 -12.17 -12.10
CA PHE A 29 7.34 -13.23 -11.21
C PHE A 29 8.40 -13.62 -10.16
N ILE A 30 9.66 -13.83 -10.58
CA ILE A 30 10.76 -14.15 -9.66
C ILE A 30 10.95 -13.04 -8.62
N VAL A 31 10.94 -11.78 -9.06
CA VAL A 31 11.08 -10.62 -8.16
C VAL A 31 9.93 -10.57 -7.15
N LEU A 32 8.69 -10.77 -7.60
CA LEU A 32 7.52 -10.75 -6.71
C LEU A 32 7.56 -11.87 -5.68
N VAL A 33 7.91 -13.09 -6.10
CA VAL A 33 8.04 -14.25 -5.19
C VAL A 33 9.18 -14.05 -4.18
N ALA A 34 10.31 -13.50 -4.61
CA ALA A 34 11.43 -13.23 -3.71
C ALA A 34 11.16 -12.06 -2.74
N THR A 35 10.33 -11.09 -3.13
CA THR A 35 9.99 -9.93 -2.30
C THR A 35 8.94 -10.25 -1.25
N TYR A 36 8.02 -11.19 -1.55
CA TYR A 36 6.91 -11.53 -0.65
C TYR A 36 7.36 -11.91 0.79
N PRO A 37 8.39 -12.77 1.01
CA PRO A 37 8.89 -13.07 2.35
C PRO A 37 9.42 -11.86 3.11
N ILE A 38 10.07 -10.92 2.42
CA ILE A 38 10.66 -9.72 3.03
C ILE A 38 9.56 -8.81 3.57
N VAL A 39 8.49 -8.63 2.79
CA VAL A 39 7.31 -7.86 3.22
C VAL A 39 6.60 -8.56 4.37
N GLY A 40 6.43 -9.88 4.29
CA GLY A 40 5.81 -10.68 5.36
C GLY A 40 6.55 -10.57 6.69
N LEU A 41 7.89 -10.66 6.69
CA LEU A 41 8.71 -10.47 7.90
C LEU A 41 8.52 -9.08 8.50
N THR A 42 8.48 -8.04 7.67
CA THR A 42 8.27 -6.65 8.12
C THR A 42 6.88 -6.48 8.75
N LEU A 43 5.83 -7.06 8.13
CA LEU A 43 4.47 -7.04 8.67
C LEU A 43 4.36 -7.79 9.99
N LEU A 44 4.99 -8.97 10.11
CA LEU A 44 4.99 -9.76 11.33
C LEU A 44 5.67 -9.02 12.49
N THR A 45 6.81 -8.38 12.24
CA THR A 45 7.48 -7.53 13.23
C THR A 45 6.59 -6.35 13.63
N ASN A 46 5.95 -5.66 12.69
CA ASN A 46 5.05 -4.56 13.00
C ASN A 46 3.85 -5.00 13.86
N TRP A 47 3.21 -6.12 13.52
CA TRP A 47 2.11 -6.68 14.31
C TRP A 47 2.58 -7.14 15.70
N SER A 48 3.76 -7.73 15.79
CA SER A 48 4.38 -8.17 17.04
C SER A 48 4.63 -6.98 17.97
N THR A 49 5.21 -5.90 17.46
CA THR A 49 5.44 -4.66 18.21
C THR A 49 4.12 -4.02 18.63
N LEU A 50 3.11 -4.02 17.76
CA LEU A 50 1.81 -3.41 18.05
C LEU A 50 1.04 -4.14 19.16
N ILE A 51 0.99 -5.47 19.11
CA ILE A 51 0.15 -6.27 20.01
C ILE A 51 0.90 -6.69 21.28
N TYR A 52 2.14 -7.15 21.12
CA TYR A 52 2.92 -7.74 22.21
C TYR A 52 4.07 -6.85 22.69
N LYS A 53 4.29 -5.69 22.05
CA LYS A 53 5.37 -4.74 22.39
C LYS A 53 6.77 -5.36 22.33
N THR A 54 6.93 -6.37 21.48
CA THR A 54 8.21 -7.06 21.25
C THR A 54 8.55 -6.96 19.77
N GLU A 55 9.73 -6.45 19.45
CA GLU A 55 10.21 -6.31 18.07
C GLU A 55 10.61 -7.65 17.47
N GLU A 56 11.01 -8.61 18.31
CA GLU A 56 11.39 -9.94 17.87
C GLU A 56 10.22 -10.92 17.90
N HIS A 57 9.54 -11.05 16.76
CA HIS A 57 8.42 -11.99 16.61
C HIS A 57 8.83 -13.47 16.77
N LEU A 58 10.14 -13.78 16.70
CA LEU A 58 10.70 -15.12 16.89
C LEU A 58 10.73 -15.55 18.36
N GLU A 59 10.83 -14.62 19.30
CA GLU A 59 10.86 -14.89 20.74
C GLU A 59 9.48 -15.23 21.32
N LEU A 60 8.41 -14.96 20.56
CA LEU A 60 7.05 -15.22 21.00
C LEU A 60 6.75 -16.73 21.08
N PRO A 61 5.95 -17.19 22.07
CA PRO A 61 5.45 -18.55 22.09
C PRO A 61 4.57 -18.82 20.86
N TRP A 62 4.55 -20.08 20.40
CA TRP A 62 3.86 -20.51 19.18
C TRP A 62 2.39 -20.10 19.08
N THR A 63 1.67 -20.03 20.21
CA THR A 63 0.28 -19.57 20.24
C THR A 63 0.13 -18.11 19.85
N LYS A 64 1.02 -17.23 20.34
CA LYS A 64 1.05 -15.81 19.99
C LYS A 64 1.50 -15.59 18.55
N ARG A 65 2.44 -16.40 18.06
CA ARG A 65 2.87 -16.39 16.64
C ARG A 65 1.75 -16.80 15.70
N GLY A 66 0.95 -17.79 16.07
CA GLY A 66 -0.24 -18.20 15.31
C GLY A 66 -1.19 -17.03 15.06
N VAL A 67 -1.47 -16.22 16.09
CA VAL A 67 -2.30 -15.01 15.94
C VAL A 67 -1.68 -14.01 14.96
N LEU A 68 -0.37 -13.78 15.02
CA LEU A 68 0.32 -12.88 14.10
C LEU A 68 0.24 -13.37 12.64
N TYR A 69 0.44 -14.67 12.39
CA TYR A 69 0.32 -15.24 11.05
C TYR A 69 -1.10 -15.15 10.48
N ILE A 70 -2.13 -15.28 11.33
CA ILE A 70 -3.52 -15.09 10.94
C ILE A 70 -3.79 -13.63 10.57
N LEU A 71 -3.24 -12.67 11.30
CA LEU A 71 -3.40 -11.26 10.97
C LEU A 71 -2.66 -10.88 9.67
N GLU A 72 -1.47 -11.42 9.48
CA GLU A 72 -0.63 -11.12 8.31
C GLU A 72 -1.18 -11.77 7.02
N ASN A 73 -1.55 -13.05 7.04
CA ASN A 73 -2.07 -13.74 5.84
C ASN A 73 -3.58 -13.71 5.71
N GLY A 74 -4.32 -13.61 6.82
CA GLY A 74 -5.78 -13.68 6.81
C GLY A 74 -6.40 -12.53 6.05
N LEU A 75 -5.91 -11.30 6.25
CA LEU A 75 -6.45 -10.15 5.53
C LEU A 75 -6.18 -10.22 4.01
N PRO A 76 -4.94 -10.44 3.53
CA PRO A 76 -4.68 -10.65 2.10
C PRO A 76 -5.47 -11.81 1.49
N LEU A 77 -5.61 -12.92 2.22
CA LEU A 77 -6.33 -14.10 1.73
C LEU A 77 -7.83 -13.85 1.62
N LEU A 78 -8.44 -13.18 2.60
CA LEU A 78 -9.84 -12.75 2.52
C LEU A 78 -10.04 -11.79 1.34
N LEU A 79 -9.16 -10.80 1.17
CA LEU A 79 -9.23 -9.89 0.03
C LEU A 79 -9.10 -10.64 -1.30
N GLY A 80 -8.21 -11.63 -1.41
CA GLY A 80 -8.04 -12.43 -2.62
C GLY A 80 -9.24 -13.32 -2.96
N ILE A 81 -9.97 -13.82 -1.95
CA ILE A 81 -11.18 -14.65 -2.16
C ILE A 81 -12.37 -13.78 -2.61
N PHE A 82 -12.55 -12.62 -1.99
CA PHE A 82 -13.74 -11.78 -2.22
C PHE A 82 -13.57 -10.76 -3.35
N LEU A 83 -12.34 -10.40 -3.72
CA LEU A 83 -12.08 -9.42 -4.78
C LEU A 83 -11.56 -10.14 -6.03
N PRO A 84 -12.38 -10.34 -7.08
CA PRO A 84 -11.94 -10.95 -8.33
C PRO A 84 -10.83 -10.14 -9.01
N ASN A 85 -10.72 -8.85 -8.69
CA ASN A 85 -9.60 -8.00 -9.06
C ASN A 85 -9.07 -7.24 -7.85
N VAL A 86 -7.81 -7.49 -7.48
CA VAL A 86 -7.13 -6.85 -6.35
C VAL A 86 -6.65 -5.42 -6.67
N ARG A 87 -6.54 -5.07 -7.96
CA ARG A 87 -5.98 -3.78 -8.40
C ARG A 87 -6.72 -2.55 -7.83
N PRO A 88 -8.06 -2.50 -7.84
CA PRO A 88 -8.76 -1.35 -7.29
C PRO A 88 -8.51 -1.19 -5.78
N ALA A 89 -8.49 -2.30 -5.04
CA ALA A 89 -8.18 -2.29 -3.61
C ALA A 89 -6.74 -1.81 -3.35
N LEU A 90 -5.78 -2.26 -4.16
CA LEU A 90 -4.39 -1.80 -4.08
C LEU A 90 -4.24 -0.31 -4.42
N SER A 91 -5.02 0.21 -5.38
CA SER A 91 -5.03 1.63 -5.75
C SER A 91 -5.54 2.49 -4.60
N ILE A 92 -6.66 2.11 -3.97
CA ILE A 92 -7.19 2.81 -2.79
C ILE A 92 -6.16 2.82 -1.66
N GLY A 93 -5.58 1.65 -1.35
CA GLY A 93 -4.57 1.52 -0.31
C GLY A 93 -3.32 2.35 -0.59
N GLY A 94 -2.85 2.37 -1.84
CA GLY A 94 -1.71 3.17 -2.27
C GLY A 94 -1.98 4.68 -2.22
N ALA A 95 -3.15 5.12 -2.66
CA ALA A 95 -3.57 6.52 -2.63
C ALA A 95 -3.68 7.04 -1.20
N PHE A 96 -4.35 6.28 -0.32
CA PHE A 96 -4.50 6.62 1.09
C PHE A 96 -3.16 6.56 1.84
N GLY A 97 -2.48 5.42 1.76
CA GLY A 97 -1.22 5.17 2.45
C GLY A 97 -0.14 6.12 1.99
N GLY A 98 0.12 6.19 0.69
CA GLY A 98 1.13 7.07 0.11
C GLY A 98 0.84 8.55 0.34
N GLY A 99 -0.44 8.95 0.26
CA GLY A 99 -0.86 10.31 0.59
C GLY A 99 -0.51 10.71 2.02
N ILE A 100 -0.87 9.85 2.99
CA ILE A 100 -0.63 10.09 4.41
C ILE A 100 0.87 10.01 4.74
N THR A 101 1.57 8.96 4.31
CA THR A 101 2.96 8.72 4.71
C THR A 101 3.96 9.65 4.05
N ASN A 102 3.65 10.18 2.86
CA ASN A 102 4.61 11.01 2.12
C ASN A 102 4.32 12.51 2.25
N PHE A 103 3.06 12.93 2.37
CA PHE A 103 2.71 14.35 2.36
C PHE A 103 2.17 14.88 3.70
N PHE A 104 1.41 14.07 4.44
CA PHE A 104 0.86 14.51 5.73
C PHE A 104 1.83 14.29 6.90
N LEU A 105 2.35 13.06 7.04
CA LEU A 105 3.14 12.64 8.19
C LEU A 105 4.53 13.29 8.27
N PRO A 106 5.33 13.43 7.20
CA PRO A 106 6.69 13.95 7.35
C PRO A 106 6.74 15.41 7.85
N PRO A 107 5.94 16.36 7.33
CA PRO A 107 5.89 17.73 7.87
C PRO A 107 5.37 17.77 9.30
N LEU A 108 4.41 16.91 9.65
CA LEU A 108 3.87 16.81 11.00
C LEU A 108 4.92 16.26 11.98
N MET A 109 5.62 15.20 11.60
CA MET A 109 6.71 14.61 12.37
C MET A 109 7.86 15.60 12.54
N TYR A 110 8.16 16.41 11.53
CA TYR A 110 9.17 17.47 11.64
C TYR A 110 8.83 18.47 12.77
N ILE A 111 7.56 18.88 12.87
CA ILE A 111 7.11 19.76 13.96
C ILE A 111 7.31 19.11 15.33
N PHE A 112 6.93 17.83 15.47
CA PHE A 112 7.03 17.10 16.74
C PHE A 112 8.47 16.80 17.15
N VAL A 113 9.28 16.29 16.24
CA VAL A 113 10.68 15.89 16.50
C VAL A 113 11.53 17.11 16.87
N TYR A 114 11.38 18.23 16.15
CA TYR A 114 12.13 19.45 16.43
C TYR A 114 11.42 20.40 17.41
N GLN A 115 10.31 19.96 18.02
CA GLN A 115 9.52 20.72 18.99
C GLN A 115 9.26 22.17 18.56
N LYS A 116 8.94 22.36 17.28
CA LYS A 116 8.76 23.69 16.70
C LYS A 116 7.60 24.39 17.39
N THR A 117 7.84 25.58 17.90
CA THR A 117 6.83 26.39 18.60
C THR A 117 6.09 27.26 17.58
N LYS A 118 4.84 27.65 17.87
CA LYS A 118 4.00 28.53 17.02
C LYS A 118 4.62 29.91 16.69
N LYS A 119 5.72 30.27 17.35
CA LYS A 119 6.51 31.49 17.10
C LYS A 119 7.50 31.34 15.94
N ASP A 120 7.88 30.11 15.60
CA ASP A 120 8.76 29.83 14.48
C ASP A 120 7.94 29.83 13.18
N VAL A 121 8.40 30.56 12.17
CA VAL A 121 7.79 30.58 10.84
C VAL A 121 7.73 29.17 10.26
N MET A 122 8.74 28.35 10.56
CA MET A 122 8.81 26.96 10.10
C MET A 122 7.68 26.09 10.62
N PHE A 123 7.11 26.40 11.79
CA PHE A 123 5.94 25.70 12.31
C PHE A 123 4.74 25.88 11.38
N TRP A 124 4.46 27.12 10.96
CA TRP A 124 3.32 27.43 10.10
C TRP A 124 3.49 26.87 8.69
N VAL A 125 4.71 26.91 8.15
CA VAL A 125 5.02 26.31 6.84
C VAL A 125 4.78 24.80 6.86
N MET A 126 5.29 24.11 7.88
CA MET A 126 5.13 22.65 8.00
C MET A 126 3.69 22.25 8.33
N ALA A 127 2.97 23.04 9.12
CA ALA A 127 1.56 22.82 9.41
C ALA A 127 0.70 23.01 8.14
N PHE A 128 1.04 24.01 7.32
CA PHE A 128 0.39 24.23 6.02
C PHE A 128 0.66 23.07 5.05
N PHE A 129 1.91 22.61 4.92
CA PHE A 129 2.23 21.46 4.08
C PHE A 129 1.55 20.17 4.55
N SER A 130 1.48 19.94 5.87
CA SER A 130 0.75 18.81 6.43
C SER A 130 -0.75 18.91 6.10
N GLY A 131 -1.36 20.09 6.27
CA GLY A 131 -2.76 20.34 5.92
C GLY A 131 -3.05 20.12 4.43
N LEU A 132 -2.21 20.65 3.54
CA LEU A 132 -2.30 20.39 2.09
C LEU A 132 -2.13 18.91 1.76
N GLY A 133 -1.19 18.24 2.41
CA GLY A 133 -0.96 16.80 2.25
C GLY A 133 -2.20 15.99 2.61
N LEU A 134 -2.91 16.37 3.67
CA LEU A 134 -4.17 15.74 4.06
C LEU A 134 -5.27 15.95 3.01
N VAL A 135 -5.39 17.16 2.47
CA VAL A 135 -6.35 17.46 1.39
C VAL A 135 -6.06 16.63 0.14
N PHE A 136 -4.80 16.57 -0.30
CA PHE A 136 -4.41 15.79 -1.46
C PHE A 136 -4.57 14.28 -1.26
N ALA A 137 -4.25 13.76 -0.07
CA ALA A 137 -4.51 12.37 0.29
C ALA A 137 -6.02 12.06 0.23
N GLY A 138 -6.85 12.98 0.72
CA GLY A 138 -8.31 12.87 0.65
C GLY A 138 -8.83 12.83 -0.79
N ILE A 139 -8.41 13.77 -1.63
CA ILE A 139 -8.82 13.83 -3.05
C ILE A 139 -8.36 12.57 -3.80
N SER A 140 -7.10 12.17 -3.65
CA SER A 140 -6.54 10.99 -4.31
C SER A 140 -7.25 9.69 -3.89
N THR A 141 -7.56 9.56 -2.60
CA THR A 141 -8.31 8.42 -2.09
C THR A 141 -9.75 8.43 -2.61
N TYR A 142 -10.39 9.59 -2.67
CA TYR A 142 -11.75 9.74 -3.21
C TYR A 142 -11.83 9.32 -4.68
N GLU A 143 -10.93 9.82 -5.53
CA GLU A 143 -10.85 9.43 -6.94
C GLU A 143 -10.58 7.92 -7.07
N SER A 144 -9.65 7.37 -6.28
CA SER A 144 -9.36 5.93 -6.30
C SER A 144 -10.56 5.06 -5.89
N VAL A 145 -11.41 5.56 -4.99
CA VAL A 145 -12.66 4.86 -4.59
C VAL A 145 -13.68 4.92 -5.71
N ILE A 146 -13.85 6.05 -6.39
CA ILE A 146 -14.74 6.16 -7.55
C ILE A 146 -14.28 5.22 -8.66
N ASP A 147 -12.99 5.23 -8.98
CA ASP A 147 -12.41 4.34 -9.98
C ASP A 147 -12.61 2.88 -9.62
N ALA A 148 -12.48 2.53 -8.34
CA ALA A 148 -12.76 1.19 -7.86
C ALA A 148 -14.22 0.79 -8.02
N ILE A 149 -15.17 1.67 -7.66
CA ILE A 149 -16.60 1.42 -7.85
C ILE A 149 -16.92 1.20 -9.33
N ASN A 150 -16.34 2.01 -10.22
CA ASN A 150 -16.52 1.87 -11.66
C ASN A 150 -15.94 0.55 -12.19
N ALA A 151 -14.74 0.17 -11.71
CA ALA A 151 -14.10 -1.09 -12.06
C ALA A 151 -14.94 -2.32 -11.63
N PHE A 152 -15.50 -2.31 -10.42
CA PHE A 152 -16.33 -3.42 -9.93
C PHE A 152 -17.70 -3.49 -10.62
N LYS A 153 -18.33 -2.35 -10.92
CA LYS A 153 -19.59 -2.32 -11.70
C LYS A 153 -19.42 -2.82 -13.12
N SER A 154 -18.27 -2.56 -13.74
CA SER A 154 -17.97 -3.02 -15.10
C SER A 154 -17.73 -4.54 -15.19
N GLN A 155 -17.49 -5.22 -14.06
CA GLN A 155 -17.16 -6.65 -14.02
C GLN A 155 -18.34 -7.55 -13.60
N SER A 156 -19.49 -6.98 -13.21
CA SER A 156 -20.67 -7.73 -12.77
C SER A 156 -21.60 -8.16 -13.91
N ILE A 157 -21.05 -8.54 -15.07
CA ILE A 157 -21.80 -9.14 -16.20
C ILE A 157 -21.13 -10.45 -16.60
#